data_AF-A0A0F6SHA6-F1
#
_entry.id   AF-A0A0F6SHA6-F1
#
_cell.length_a   1.000
_cell.length_b   1.000
_cell.length_c   1.000
_cell.angle_alpha   90.00
_cell.angle_beta   90.00
_cell.angle_gamma   90.00
#
_symmetry.space_group_name_H-M   'P 1'
#
loop_
_entity.id
_entity.type
_entity.pdbx_description
1 polymer ?
#
loop_
_entity_poly.entity_id
_entity_poly.type
_entity_poly.pdbx_seq_one_letter_code
_entity_poly.pdbx_strand_id
1 'polypeptide(L)'
;MLNLEPRAGATQGEQPVRITGSNFRQDIGYTVYFGATRAPQVTIMDDTTLLVASPAHDPGAVDVVVAADDGPAFRIVNGFTYNDQGGNVMEQVGEGVQERPAERF
;
A
#
# COMPACT_ATOMS: atom_id res chain seq x y z
N MET A 1 -15.79 -15.60 1.80
CA MET A 1 -14.77 -15.07 2.75
C MET A 1 -13.72 -14.35 1.92
N LEU A 2 -13.17 -13.24 2.40
CA LEU A 2 -12.16 -12.47 1.67
C LEU A 2 -10.75 -12.84 2.15
N ASN A 3 -9.82 -12.95 1.22
CA ASN A 3 -8.40 -13.18 1.45
C ASN A 3 -7.58 -12.06 0.80
N LEU A 4 -6.40 -11.79 1.35
CA LEU A 4 -5.54 -10.70 0.93
C LEU A 4 -4.11 -11.22 0.84
N GLU A 5 -3.45 -11.02 -0.30
CA GLU A 5 -2.06 -11.43 -0.52
C GLU A 5 -1.31 -10.45 -1.44
N PRO A 6 -0.10 -9.99 -1.06
CA PRO A 6 0.57 -10.21 0.23
C PRO A 6 -0.09 -9.42 1.37
N ARG A 7 -0.02 -9.95 2.60
CA ARG A 7 -0.55 -9.30 3.83
C ARG A 7 0.43 -8.32 4.47
N ALA A 8 1.50 -7.99 3.78
CA ALA A 8 2.49 -7.04 4.27
C ALA A 8 3.18 -6.33 3.09
N GLY A 9 3.64 -5.11 3.34
CA GLY A 9 4.37 -4.30 2.36
C GLY A 9 5.09 -3.12 3.00
N ALA A 10 5.72 -2.28 2.18
CA ALA A 10 6.48 -1.15 2.69
C ALA A 10 5.59 0.04 3.03
N THR A 11 6.00 0.85 4.01
CA THR A 11 5.37 2.12 4.41
C THR A 11 5.22 3.13 3.26
N GLN A 12 6.05 3.03 2.23
CA GLN A 12 5.98 3.88 1.02
C GLN A 12 4.71 3.63 0.17
N GLY A 13 4.05 2.47 0.32
CA GLY A 13 2.91 2.10 -0.50
C GLY A 13 3.27 1.71 -1.95
N GLU A 14 2.28 1.78 -2.83
CA GLU A 14 2.33 1.39 -4.26
C GLU A 14 2.58 -0.10 -4.52
N GLN A 15 2.53 -0.95 -3.49
CA GLN A 15 2.64 -2.39 -3.70
C GLN A 15 1.32 -2.96 -4.23
N PRO A 16 1.37 -3.85 -5.24
CA PRO A 16 0.20 -4.57 -5.70
C PRO A 16 -0.24 -5.59 -4.65
N VAL A 17 -1.48 -5.45 -4.19
CA VAL A 17 -2.16 -6.33 -3.24
C VAL A 17 -3.34 -6.98 -3.95
N ARG A 18 -3.39 -8.31 -3.93
CA ARG A 18 -4.52 -9.08 -4.45
C ARG A 18 -5.50 -9.36 -3.34
N ILE A 19 -6.75 -8.99 -3.58
CA ILE A 19 -7.87 -9.32 -2.69
C ILE A 19 -8.72 -10.35 -3.42
N THR A 20 -8.76 -11.58 -2.90
CA THR A 20 -9.58 -12.66 -3.43
C THR A 20 -10.85 -12.81 -2.61
N GLY A 21 -11.97 -13.01 -3.29
CA GLY A 21 -13.30 -13.04 -2.71
C GLY A 21 -14.30 -13.78 -3.60
N SER A 22 -15.56 -13.37 -3.55
CA SER A 22 -16.61 -13.95 -4.38
C SER A 22 -17.61 -12.87 -4.77
N ASN A 23 -18.12 -12.93 -6.00
CA ASN A 23 -19.12 -12.01 -6.55
C ASN A 23 -18.62 -10.55 -6.69
N PHE A 24 -17.39 -10.35 -7.13
CA PHE A 24 -16.98 -9.02 -7.60
C PHE A 24 -17.66 -8.72 -8.95
N ARG A 25 -18.40 -7.62 -8.97
CA ARG A 25 -19.19 -7.17 -10.10
C ARG A 25 -18.40 -6.15 -10.90
N GLN A 26 -18.06 -6.46 -12.14
CA GLN A 26 -17.29 -5.56 -13.00
C GLN A 26 -18.09 -4.30 -13.41
N ASP A 27 -19.40 -4.31 -13.21
CA ASP A 27 -20.31 -3.21 -13.55
C ASP A 27 -20.45 -2.13 -12.47
N ILE A 28 -19.80 -2.29 -11.30
CA ILE A 28 -19.84 -1.31 -10.20
C ILE A 28 -18.44 -0.87 -9.75
N GLY A 29 -18.37 0.27 -9.07
CA GLY A 29 -17.14 0.77 -8.45
C GLY A 29 -16.80 0.06 -7.14
N TYR A 30 -15.50 -0.10 -6.87
CA TYR A 30 -14.97 -0.53 -5.58
C TYR A 30 -13.99 0.50 -5.04
N THR A 31 -14.13 0.83 -3.75
CA THR A 31 -13.15 1.62 -3.01
C THR A 31 -12.55 0.77 -1.91
N VAL A 32 -11.22 0.79 -1.80
CA VAL A 32 -10.50 0.05 -0.76
C VAL A 32 -9.78 1.03 0.16
N TYR A 33 -9.86 0.78 1.46
CA TYR A 33 -9.21 1.56 2.51
C TYR A 33 -8.24 0.66 3.28
N PHE A 34 -7.06 1.19 3.58
CA PHE A 34 -6.07 0.63 4.49
C PHE A 34 -6.06 1.51 5.74
N GLY A 35 -6.68 1.04 6.82
CA GLY A 35 -7.01 1.86 7.97
C GLY A 35 -7.96 2.99 7.58
N ALA A 36 -7.51 4.24 7.73
CA ALA A 36 -8.24 5.43 7.30
C ALA A 36 -7.83 5.93 5.90
N THR A 37 -6.79 5.35 5.29
CA THR A 37 -6.21 5.84 4.04
C THR A 37 -6.81 5.12 2.83
N ARG A 38 -7.34 5.89 1.88
CA ARG A 38 -7.90 5.34 0.63
C ARG A 38 -6.78 4.84 -0.29
N ALA A 39 -6.95 3.63 -0.84
CA ALA A 39 -6.07 3.10 -1.88
C ALA A 39 -6.11 4.00 -3.13
N PRO A 40 -4.96 4.36 -3.72
CA PRO A 40 -4.91 5.22 -4.90
C PRO A 40 -5.48 4.55 -6.14
N GLN A 41 -5.40 3.22 -6.23
CA GLN A 41 -5.86 2.45 -7.38
C GLN A 41 -6.52 1.15 -6.95
N VAL A 42 -7.66 0.84 -7.57
CA VAL A 42 -8.40 -0.41 -7.44
C VAL A 42 -8.81 -0.86 -8.83
N THR A 43 -8.44 -2.08 -9.21
CA THR A 43 -8.73 -2.69 -10.50
C THR A 43 -9.40 -4.03 -10.28
N ILE A 44 -10.54 -4.25 -10.92
CA ILE A 44 -11.24 -5.54 -10.90
C ILE A 44 -10.59 -6.42 -11.96
N MET A 45 -9.94 -7.52 -11.57
CA MET A 45 -9.34 -8.45 -12.53
C MET A 45 -10.38 -9.45 -13.05
N ASP A 46 -11.15 -10.00 -12.13
CA ASP A 46 -12.21 -10.97 -12.41
C ASP A 46 -13.26 -10.94 -11.28
N ASP A 47 -14.27 -11.80 -11.37
CA ASP A 47 -15.38 -11.92 -10.42
C ASP A 47 -14.97 -12.43 -9.03
N THR A 48 -13.70 -12.81 -8.87
CA THR A 48 -13.13 -13.32 -7.62
C THR A 48 -11.88 -12.57 -7.15
N THR A 49 -11.33 -11.66 -7.96
CA THR A 49 -10.03 -11.01 -7.70
C THR A 49 -10.09 -9.51 -7.96
N LEU A 50 -9.72 -8.74 -6.94
CA LEU A 50 -9.37 -7.32 -7.05
C LEU A 50 -7.86 -7.15 -6.94
N LEU A 51 -7.29 -6.30 -7.77
CA LEU A 51 -5.93 -5.80 -7.67
C LEU A 51 -5.96 -4.38 -7.12
N VAL A 52 -5.26 -4.15 -6.02
CA VAL A 52 -5.28 -2.88 -5.29
C VAL A 52 -3.85 -2.42 -5.06
N ALA A 53 -3.59 -1.12 -5.19
CA ALA A 53 -2.32 -0.55 -4.74
C ALA A 53 -2.43 -0.14 -3.27
N SER A 54 -1.50 -0.57 -2.41
CA SER A 54 -1.41 -0.08 -1.04
C SER A 54 -1.11 1.44 -1.05
N PRO A 55 -1.76 2.27 -0.24
CA PRO A 55 -1.34 3.65 -0.05
C PRO A 55 -0.09 3.73 0.84
N ALA A 56 0.58 4.89 0.87
CA ALA A 56 1.58 5.18 1.88
C ALA A 56 0.92 5.26 3.27
N HIS A 57 1.54 4.66 4.28
CA HIS A 57 1.02 4.61 5.65
C HIS A 57 2.16 4.41 6.65
N ASP A 58 1.97 4.89 7.88
CA ASP A 58 2.86 4.62 9.01
C ASP A 58 3.00 3.11 9.28
N PRO A 59 4.15 2.66 9.84
CA PRO A 59 4.37 1.25 10.14
C PRO A 59 3.36 0.72 11.15
N GLY A 60 2.86 -0.49 10.91
CA GLY A 60 1.86 -1.14 11.77
C GLY A 60 0.84 -1.99 11.01
N ALA A 61 0.08 -2.79 11.77
CA ALA A 61 -1.04 -3.54 11.24
C ALA A 61 -2.27 -2.63 11.08
N VAL A 62 -2.94 -2.72 9.94
CA VAL A 62 -4.13 -1.95 9.62
C VAL A 62 -5.26 -2.85 9.14
N ASP A 63 -6.48 -2.41 9.38
CA ASP A 63 -7.66 -3.05 8.82
C ASP A 63 -7.80 -2.71 7.33
N VAL A 64 -8.24 -3.68 6.54
CA VAL A 64 -8.53 -3.44 5.12
C VAL A 64 -10.03 -3.48 4.91
N VAL A 65 -10.60 -2.39 4.39
CA VAL A 65 -12.04 -2.27 4.12
C VAL A 65 -12.26 -2.17 2.62
N VAL A 66 -13.07 -3.07 2.08
CA VAL A 66 -13.50 -3.07 0.67
C VAL A 66 -14.96 -2.64 0.63
N ALA A 67 -15.24 -1.48 0.05
CA ALA A 67 -16.58 -0.93 -0.10
C ALA A 67 -17.01 -0.99 -1.59
N ALA A 68 -18.12 -1.65 -1.86
CA ALA A 68 -18.79 -1.60 -3.15
C ALA A 68 -19.73 -0.38 -3.18
N ASP A 69 -19.77 0.35 -4.31
CA ASP A 69 -20.55 1.59 -4.44
C ASP A 69 -22.05 1.41 -4.16
N ASP A 70 -22.61 0.27 -4.61
CA ASP A 70 -24.02 -0.10 -4.45
C ASP A 70 -24.19 -1.38 -3.60
N GLY A 71 -23.25 -1.65 -2.68
CA GLY A 71 -23.20 -2.96 -2.01
C GLY A 71 -22.64 -2.96 -0.59
N PRO A 72 -22.50 -4.16 0.00
CA PRO A 72 -21.95 -4.30 1.33
C PRO A 72 -20.47 -3.90 1.37
N ALA A 73 -20.06 -3.35 2.50
CA ALA A 73 -18.65 -3.20 2.83
C ALA A 73 -18.16 -4.42 3.59
N PHE A 74 -16.93 -4.85 3.28
CA PHE A 74 -16.28 -5.96 3.96
C PHE A 74 -15.01 -5.48 4.63
N ARG A 75 -14.74 -6.01 5.83
CA ARG A 75 -13.55 -5.66 6.62
C ARG A 75 -12.72 -6.90 6.89
N ILE A 76 -11.42 -6.78 6.64
CA ILE A 76 -10.39 -7.73 7.04
C ILE A 76 -9.63 -7.08 8.19
N VAL A 77 -9.87 -7.58 9.41
CA VAL A 77 -9.24 -7.05 10.62
C VAL A 77 -7.75 -7.38 10.60
N ASN A 78 -6.87 -6.40 10.85
CA ASN A 78 -5.41 -6.51 10.70
C ASN A 78 -5.03 -7.18 9.37
N GLY A 79 -5.70 -6.78 8.29
CA GLY A 79 -5.58 -7.41 6.98
C GLY A 79 -4.24 -7.18 6.30
N PHE A 80 -3.58 -6.07 6.60
CA PHE A 80 -2.29 -5.69 6.00
C PHE A 80 -1.34 -5.09 7.04
N THR A 81 -0.06 -5.42 6.97
CA THR A 81 0.99 -4.89 7.85
C THR A 81 1.99 -4.05 7.05
N TYR A 82 2.10 -2.78 7.42
CA TYR A 82 3.15 -1.90 6.91
C TYR A 82 4.44 -2.14 7.70
N ASN A 83 5.44 -2.66 7.00
CA ASN A 83 6.77 -2.83 7.51
C ASN A 83 7.59 -1.61 7.09
N ASP A 84 8.13 -0.88 8.06
CA ASP A 84 9.20 0.05 7.76
C ASP A 84 10.34 -0.77 7.16
N GLN A 85 10.70 -0.50 5.90
CA GLN A 85 11.76 -1.24 5.23
C GLN A 85 13.14 -0.95 5.83
N GLY A 86 13.22 -0.19 6.93
CA GLY A 86 14.47 0.07 7.63
C GLY A 86 15.47 0.73 6.69
N GLY A 87 15.06 1.83 6.07
CA GLY A 87 15.91 2.63 5.18
C GLY A 87 16.31 1.90 3.89
N ASN A 88 16.10 2.56 2.76
CA ASN A 88 17.16 2.42 1.77
C ASN A 88 18.41 3.00 2.43
N VAL A 89 19.41 2.15 2.58
CA VAL A 89 20.81 2.52 2.46
C VAL A 89 21.01 3.36 1.20
N MET A 90 20.61 4.64 1.24
CA MET A 90 21.20 5.71 0.45
C MET A 90 22.46 6.17 1.17
N GLU A 91 23.30 5.21 1.55
CA GLU A 91 24.74 5.38 1.60
C GLU A 91 25.25 5.12 0.18
N GLN A 92 24.86 5.98 -0.78
CA GLN A 92 25.54 6.17 -2.06
C GLN A 92 24.96 7.37 -2.83
N VAL A 93 25.05 8.58 -2.26
CA VAL A 93 25.36 9.77 -3.05
C VAL A 93 26.50 10.47 -2.34
N GLY A 94 27.71 10.33 -2.90
CA GLY A 94 28.89 10.98 -2.36
C GLY A 94 28.77 12.49 -2.52
N GLU A 95 28.86 13.21 -1.41
CA GLU A 95 29.33 14.59 -1.40
C GLU A 95 30.31 14.73 -0.23
N GLY A 96 31.53 14.24 -0.45
CA GLY A 96 32.67 14.78 0.27
C GLY A 96 32.84 16.23 -0.15
N VAL A 97 32.07 17.15 0.43
CA VAL A 97 32.45 18.56 0.47
C VAL A 97 33.62 18.62 1.42
N GLN A 98 34.82 18.42 0.87
CA GLN A 98 36.04 18.84 1.53
C GLN A 98 35.96 20.36 1.63
N GLU A 99 35.41 20.86 2.73
CA GLU A 99 35.57 22.24 3.15
C GLU A 99 37.06 22.46 3.46
N ARG A 100 37.88 22.67 2.42
CA ARG A 100 39.16 23.33 2.64
C ARG A 100 38.89 24.82 2.53
N PRO A 101 39.02 25.59 3.62
CA PRO A 101 39.02 27.04 3.48
C PRO A 101 40.14 27.44 2.51
N ALA A 102 39.79 28.34 1.59
CA ALA A 102 40.76 29.01 0.74
C ALA A 102 41.56 29.98 1.61
N GLU A 103 42.74 29.58 2.08
CA GLU A 103 43.71 30.52 2.63
C GLU A 103 44.96 30.55 1.74
N ARG A 104 44.86 31.50 0.83
CA ARG A 104 45.93 32.26 0.18
C ARG A 104 46.99 32.65 1.22
N PHE A 105 48.27 32.34 0.95
CA PHE A 105 49.42 33.26 0.87
C PHE A 105 50.72 32.47 0.69
#